data_AF-A0A6S6TPY6-F1
#
_entry.id   AF-A0A6S6TPY6-F1
#
_cell.length_a   1.000
_cell.length_b   1.000
_cell.length_c   1.000
_cell.angle_alpha   90.00
_cell.angle_beta   90.00
_cell.angle_gamma   90.00
#
_symmetry.space_group_name_H-M   'P 1'
#
loop_
_entity.id
_entity.type
_entity.pdbx_description
1 polymer ?
#
loop_
_entity_poly.entity_id
_entity_poly.type
_entity_poly.pdbx_seq_one_letter_code
_entity_poly.pdbx_strand_id
1 'polypeptide(L)'
;NAYVRGISVLPKGLEYNARYYQAKEQTVIDNLNEQVLMKNQEITQLKEQLKHLEATETTSKIVEEAIEKDEGTQYDDLDFTSLVKTVTKAFGATSEPICNGVKGWKKETQFYINSYNKLTILNSSGEVAQLKSPIEIGNFWKYLSKNRHQIGKVIDFTKKLDIEELNTRYVKMNIVLKESQFKVHKIEKLKEGVQVIIKSSDNKISVLSKHGKAIVFGLEECEKVLLGLRR
;
A
#
# COMPACT_ATOMS: atom_id res chain seq x y z
N ASN A 1 36.28 68.62 50.51
CA ASN A 1 34.94 68.34 51.06
C ASN A 1 33.86 68.74 50.07
N ALA A 2 33.44 67.81 49.20
CA ALA A 2 32.32 68.03 48.28
C ALA A 2 31.03 67.53 48.95
N TYR A 3 30.15 68.46 49.32
CA TYR A 3 28.80 68.16 49.81
C TYR A 3 27.91 67.79 48.62
N VAL A 4 27.52 66.52 48.51
CA VAL A 4 26.49 66.07 47.57
C VAL A 4 25.13 66.38 48.20
N ARG A 5 24.40 67.36 47.65
CA ARG A 5 23.01 67.64 48.01
C ARG A 5 22.13 66.55 47.43
N GLY A 6 21.74 65.56 48.23
CA GLY A 6 20.68 64.62 47.88
C GLY A 6 19.32 65.31 47.96
N ILE A 7 18.54 65.29 46.88
CA ILE A 7 17.15 65.74 46.87
C ILE A 7 16.31 64.63 47.51
N SER A 8 15.67 64.87 48.65
CA SER A 8 14.75 63.90 49.25
C SER A 8 13.42 63.92 48.53
N VAL A 9 13.01 62.78 47.96
CA VAL A 9 11.68 62.64 47.36
C VAL A 9 10.64 62.68 48.48
N LEU A 10 9.69 63.62 48.38
CA LEU A 10 8.63 63.77 49.38
C LEU A 10 7.64 62.59 49.30
N PRO A 11 6.98 62.19 50.40
CA PRO A 11 6.02 61.08 50.42
C PRO A 11 4.92 61.18 49.34
N LYS A 12 4.45 62.40 49.06
CA LYS A 12 3.49 62.65 47.97
C LYS A 12 4.07 62.41 46.56
N GLY A 13 5.37 62.63 46.39
CA GLY A 13 6.09 62.31 45.14
C GLY A 13 6.28 60.80 44.94
N LEU A 14 6.40 60.04 46.03
CA LEU A 14 6.40 58.57 46.00
C LEU A 14 5.02 58.02 45.61
N GLU A 15 3.93 58.56 46.18
CA GLU A 15 2.56 58.17 45.81
C GLU A 15 2.23 58.51 44.35
N TYR A 16 2.68 59.67 43.84
CA TYR A 16 2.43 60.08 42.46
C TYR A 16 3.13 59.14 41.46
N ASN A 17 4.39 58.77 41.70
CA ASN A 17 5.10 57.81 40.86
C ASN A 17 4.47 56.41 40.90
N ALA A 18 3.98 55.97 42.06
CA ALA A 18 3.34 54.66 42.19
C ALA A 18 2.02 54.55 41.39
N ARG A 19 1.26 55.64 41.25
CA ARG A 19 0.01 55.65 40.47
C ARG A 19 0.22 55.91 38.98
N TYR A 20 1.23 56.70 38.60
CA TYR A 20 1.48 57.07 37.21
C TYR A 20 2.14 55.95 36.38
N TYR A 21 2.88 55.04 37.03
CA TYR A 21 3.56 53.90 36.40
C TYR A 21 2.88 52.54 36.65
N GLN A 22 1.61 52.51 37.05
CA GLN A 22 0.83 51.28 36.92
C GLN A 22 0.56 51.08 35.42
N ALA A 23 1.42 50.29 34.77
CA ALA A 23 1.07 49.69 33.49
C ALA A 23 -0.33 49.08 33.64
N LYS A 24 -1.18 49.17 32.62
CA LYS A 24 -2.52 48.58 32.65
C LYS A 24 -2.39 47.05 32.70
N GLU A 25 -2.08 46.51 33.88
CA GLU A 25 -1.81 45.10 34.13
C GLU A 25 -2.92 44.22 33.56
N GLN A 26 -4.17 44.70 33.65
CA GLN A 26 -5.32 44.04 33.05
C GLN A 26 -5.17 43.78 31.54
N THR A 27 -4.72 44.78 30.77
CA THR A 27 -4.53 44.61 29.31
C THR A 27 -3.38 43.66 28.96
N VAL A 28 -2.39 43.55 29.85
CA VAL A 28 -1.30 42.58 29.69
C VAL A 28 -1.80 41.17 30.00
N ILE A 29 -2.57 41.02 31.08
CA ILE A 29 -3.20 39.76 31.49
C ILE A 29 -4.16 39.25 30.40
N ASP A 30 -4.99 40.13 29.84
CA ASP A 30 -5.96 39.77 28.79
C ASP A 30 -5.25 39.30 27.51
N ASN A 31 -4.21 40.00 27.06
CA ASN A 31 -3.39 39.58 25.92
C ASN A 31 -2.68 38.24 26.15
N LEU A 32 -2.18 38.01 27.37
CA LEU A 32 -1.55 36.73 27.72
C LEU A 32 -2.56 35.58 27.72
N ASN A 33 -3.77 35.81 28.22
CA ASN A 33 -4.84 34.82 28.20
C ASN A 33 -5.26 34.46 26.78
N GLU A 34 -5.39 35.43 25.88
CA GLU A 34 -5.68 35.19 24.47
C GLU A 34 -4.57 34.37 23.78
N GLN A 35 -3.30 34.68 24.04
CA GLN A 35 -2.17 33.89 23.50
C GLN A 35 -2.16 32.45 24.02
N VAL A 36 -2.46 32.24 25.30
CA VAL A 36 -2.55 30.89 25.89
C VAL A 36 -3.70 30.10 25.26
N LEU A 37 -4.85 30.73 25.03
CA LEU A 37 -5.98 30.10 24.37
C LEU A 37 -5.63 29.65 22.94
N MET A 38 -5.01 30.54 22.16
CA MET A 38 -4.58 30.23 20.79
C MET A 38 -3.56 29.09 20.74
N LYS A 39 -2.55 29.11 21.63
CA LYS A 39 -1.56 28.03 21.71
C LYS A 39 -2.17 26.69 22.13
N ASN A 40 -3.14 26.71 23.03
CA ASN A 40 -3.82 25.49 23.44
C ASN A 40 -4.62 24.87 22.28
N GLN A 41 -5.27 25.69 21.45
CA GLN A 41 -5.97 25.22 20.24
C GLN A 41 -5.00 24.58 19.24
N GLU A 42 -3.84 25.21 19.03
CA GLU A 42 -2.78 24.70 18.16
C GLU A 42 -2.20 23.37 18.67
N ILE A 43 -2.01 23.24 19.99
CA ILE A 43 -1.59 21.98 20.63
C ILE A 43 -2.63 20.87 20.42
N THR A 44 -3.93 21.15 20.55
CA THR A 44 -4.95 20.13 20.28
C THR A 44 -4.97 19.69 18.82
N GLN A 45 -4.83 20.62 17.88
CA GLN A 45 -4.77 20.28 16.45
C GLN A 45 -3.54 19.43 16.12
N LEU A 46 -2.37 19.79 16.66
CA LEU A 46 -1.14 19.03 16.46
C LEU A 46 -1.21 17.63 17.09
N LYS A 47 -1.84 17.48 18.26
CA LYS A 47 -2.07 16.18 18.89
C LYS A 47 -3.00 15.28 18.06
N GLU A 48 -4.05 15.84 17.47
CA GLU A 48 -4.94 15.10 16.56
C GLU A 48 -4.23 14.67 15.28
N GLN A 49 -3.39 15.55 14.71
CA GLN A 49 -2.56 15.22 13.54
C GLN A 49 -1.55 14.11 13.86
N LEU A 50 -0.87 14.18 15.02
CA LEU A 50 0.05 13.13 15.48
C LEU A 50 -0.65 11.79 15.67
N LYS A 51 -1.83 11.78 16.29
CA LYS A 51 -2.61 10.56 16.48
C LYS A 51 -3.03 9.92 15.16
N HIS A 52 -3.36 10.73 14.15
CA HIS A 52 -3.62 10.24 12.80
C HIS A 52 -2.36 9.67 12.13
N LEU A 53 -1.21 10.33 12.30
CA LEU A 53 0.08 9.87 11.75
C LEU A 53 0.54 8.56 12.40
N GLU A 54 0.44 8.44 13.72
CA GLU A 54 0.77 7.21 14.46
C GLU A 54 -0.14 6.04 14.06
N ALA A 55 -1.43 6.30 13.84
CA ALA A 55 -2.37 5.28 13.33
C ALA A 55 -2.01 4.84 11.90
N THR A 56 -1.55 5.76 11.04
CA THR A 56 -1.08 5.42 9.69
C THR A 56 0.28 4.72 9.69
N GLU A 57 1.19 5.05 10.61
CA GLU A 57 2.48 4.36 10.73
C GLU A 57 2.33 2.96 11.32
N THR A 58 1.47 2.77 12.33
CA THR A 58 1.22 1.43 12.90
C THR A 58 0.54 0.51 11.90
N THR A 59 -0.44 1.00 11.14
CA THR A 59 -1.02 0.23 10.03
C THR A 59 -0.02 -0.02 8.90
N SER A 60 0.87 0.93 8.61
CA SER A 60 1.94 0.73 7.61
C SER A 60 2.98 -0.29 8.06
N LYS A 61 3.40 -0.29 9.34
CA LYS A 61 4.32 -1.26 9.92
C LYS A 61 3.74 -2.67 9.98
N ILE A 62 2.47 -2.82 10.35
CA ILE A 62 1.78 -4.13 10.33
C ILE A 62 1.71 -4.69 8.90
N VAL A 63 1.58 -3.82 7.90
CA VAL A 63 1.60 -4.22 6.48
C VAL A 63 3.04 -4.48 5.99
N GLU A 64 4.05 -3.72 6.42
CA GLU A 64 5.46 -3.98 6.12
C GLU A 64 5.95 -5.30 6.71
N GLU A 65 5.63 -5.62 7.96
CA GLU A 65 6.00 -6.90 8.59
C GLU A 65 5.32 -8.10 7.90
N ALA A 66 4.12 -7.93 7.34
CA ALA A 66 3.47 -8.95 6.53
C ALA A 66 4.04 -9.08 5.09
N ILE A 67 4.75 -8.07 4.60
CA ILE A 67 5.32 -8.01 3.24
C ILE A 67 6.82 -8.36 3.21
N GLU A 68 7.58 -8.10 4.29
CA GLU A 68 9.04 -8.24 4.34
C GLU A 68 9.57 -9.68 4.44
N LYS A 69 8.70 -10.66 4.68
CA LYS A 69 9.04 -12.05 4.36
C LYS A 69 8.81 -12.31 2.88
N ASP A 70 9.76 -11.86 2.05
CA ASP A 70 9.99 -12.47 0.75
C ASP A 70 10.66 -13.84 0.97
N GLU A 71 9.97 -14.73 1.68
CA GLU A 71 10.30 -16.14 1.68
C GLU A 71 10.10 -16.59 0.23
N GLY A 72 11.22 -16.74 -0.48
CA GLY A 72 11.23 -17.22 -1.86
C GLY A 72 10.35 -18.45 -1.97
N THR A 73 9.62 -18.57 -3.08
CA THR A 73 8.84 -19.78 -3.28
C THR A 73 9.79 -20.97 -3.41
N GLN A 74 9.37 -22.16 -2.98
CA GLN A 74 10.12 -23.41 -3.21
C GLN A 74 10.47 -23.67 -4.69
N TYR A 75 9.90 -22.86 -5.59
CA TYR A 75 10.09 -22.94 -7.02
C TYR A 75 11.06 -21.89 -7.57
N ASP A 76 11.54 -20.92 -6.79
CA ASP A 76 12.29 -19.76 -7.31
C ASP A 76 13.67 -20.14 -7.90
N ASP A 77 14.31 -21.18 -7.37
CA ASP A 77 15.62 -21.65 -7.85
C ASP A 77 15.53 -22.65 -9.02
N LEU A 78 14.33 -23.07 -9.41
CA LEU A 78 14.16 -24.07 -10.47
C LEU A 78 14.38 -23.46 -11.86
N ASP A 79 15.10 -24.16 -12.72
CA ASP A 79 15.11 -23.83 -14.15
C ASP A 79 13.72 -24.10 -14.77
N PHE A 80 13.48 -23.59 -15.98
CA PHE A 80 12.16 -23.71 -16.62
C PHE A 80 11.73 -25.18 -16.76
N THR A 81 12.65 -26.08 -17.10
CA THR A 81 12.32 -27.50 -17.30
C THR A 81 12.00 -28.20 -15.98
N SER A 82 12.79 -27.95 -14.93
CA SER A 82 12.53 -28.52 -13.61
C SER A 82 11.27 -27.94 -13.00
N LEU A 83 10.99 -26.65 -13.20
CA LEU A 83 9.75 -26.02 -12.75
C LEU A 83 8.52 -26.76 -13.31
N VAL A 84 8.48 -26.97 -14.64
CA VAL A 84 7.37 -27.67 -15.29
C VAL A 84 7.22 -29.08 -14.74
N LYS A 85 8.32 -29.83 -14.60
CA LYS A 85 8.29 -31.20 -14.06
C LYS A 85 7.81 -31.26 -12.61
N THR A 86 8.35 -30.41 -11.74
CA THR A 86 8.01 -30.37 -10.32
C THR A 86 6.56 -29.97 -10.11
N VAL A 87 6.09 -28.90 -10.77
CA VAL A 87 4.69 -28.46 -10.67
C VAL A 87 3.76 -29.54 -11.24
N THR A 88 4.11 -30.13 -12.39
CA THR A 88 3.29 -31.20 -12.98
C THR A 88 3.15 -32.39 -12.02
N LYS A 89 4.24 -32.81 -11.38
CA LYS A 89 4.24 -33.91 -10.43
C LYS A 89 3.45 -33.58 -9.16
N ALA A 90 3.69 -32.41 -8.58
CA ALA A 90 3.06 -32.00 -7.33
C ALA A 90 1.53 -31.88 -7.48
N PHE A 91 1.08 -31.11 -8.47
CA PHE A 91 -0.34 -30.85 -8.67
C PHE A 91 -1.06 -31.98 -9.43
N GLY A 92 -0.33 -32.81 -10.19
CA GLY A 92 -0.91 -34.02 -10.79
C GLY A 92 -1.23 -35.10 -9.75
N ALA A 93 -0.48 -35.15 -8.64
CA ALA A 93 -0.73 -36.09 -7.56
C ALA A 93 -1.94 -35.70 -6.70
N THR A 94 -2.13 -34.40 -6.45
CA THR A 94 -3.23 -33.90 -5.61
C THR A 94 -4.50 -33.59 -6.42
N SER A 95 -4.38 -33.39 -7.74
CA SER A 95 -5.45 -32.85 -8.61
C SER A 95 -5.99 -31.50 -8.13
N GLU A 96 -5.23 -30.79 -7.29
CA GLU A 96 -5.56 -29.44 -6.86
C GLU A 96 -5.23 -28.42 -7.97
N PRO A 97 -5.93 -27.27 -8.01
CA PRO A 97 -5.58 -26.21 -8.94
C PRO A 97 -4.18 -25.66 -8.68
N ILE A 98 -3.41 -25.49 -9.75
CA ILE A 98 -2.11 -24.82 -9.75
C ILE A 98 -2.31 -23.34 -9.41
N CYS A 99 -3.23 -22.67 -10.12
CA CYS A 99 -3.57 -21.27 -9.91
C CYS A 99 -4.83 -20.87 -10.70
N ASN A 100 -5.33 -19.67 -10.45
CA ASN A 100 -6.29 -18.95 -11.28
C ASN A 100 -5.87 -17.48 -11.48
N GLY A 101 -6.71 -16.64 -12.10
CA GLY A 101 -6.36 -15.24 -12.36
C GLY A 101 -5.24 -15.06 -13.39
N VAL A 102 -5.08 -16.00 -14.32
CA VAL A 102 -4.03 -15.95 -15.34
C VAL A 102 -4.32 -14.82 -16.34
N LYS A 103 -3.33 -13.94 -16.55
CA LYS A 103 -3.43 -12.83 -17.52
C LYS A 103 -3.86 -13.32 -18.90
N GLY A 104 -4.88 -12.68 -19.47
CA GLY A 104 -5.44 -13.02 -20.79
C GLY A 104 -6.52 -14.10 -20.77
N TRP A 105 -6.79 -14.71 -19.62
CA TRP A 105 -7.90 -15.67 -19.41
C TRP A 105 -8.99 -15.05 -18.56
N LYS A 106 -10.19 -15.66 -18.53
CA LYS A 106 -11.23 -15.27 -17.57
C LYS A 106 -10.70 -15.49 -16.15
N LYS A 107 -10.88 -14.54 -15.25
CA LYS A 107 -10.25 -14.52 -13.91
C LYS A 107 -10.55 -15.78 -13.08
N GLU A 108 -11.77 -16.29 -13.17
CA GLU A 108 -12.23 -17.50 -12.47
C GLU A 108 -11.68 -18.81 -13.06
N THR A 109 -11.03 -18.77 -14.23
CA THR A 109 -10.48 -19.98 -14.86
C THR A 109 -9.39 -20.56 -13.97
N GLN A 110 -9.62 -21.79 -13.51
CA GLN A 110 -8.64 -22.54 -12.72
C GLN A 110 -7.84 -23.46 -13.65
N PHE A 111 -6.53 -23.48 -13.45
CA PHE A 111 -5.62 -24.35 -14.17
C PHE A 111 -5.16 -25.46 -13.24
N TYR A 112 -5.28 -26.70 -13.67
CA TYR A 112 -4.87 -27.87 -12.89
C TYR A 112 -4.24 -28.93 -13.78
N ILE A 113 -3.59 -29.91 -13.16
CA ILE A 113 -3.07 -31.09 -13.85
C ILE A 113 -4.03 -32.24 -13.58
N ASN A 114 -4.57 -32.84 -14.65
CA ASN A 114 -5.45 -33.99 -14.50
C ASN A 114 -4.66 -35.28 -14.25
N SER A 115 -5.38 -36.37 -14.00
CA SER A 115 -4.82 -37.71 -13.77
C SER A 115 -3.96 -38.25 -14.93
N TYR A 116 -4.07 -37.68 -16.13
CA TYR A 116 -3.25 -38.01 -17.30
C TYR A 116 -2.00 -37.12 -17.44
N ASN A 117 -1.66 -36.34 -16.40
CA ASN A 117 -0.60 -35.33 -16.42
C ASN A 117 -0.76 -34.29 -17.54
N LYS A 118 -2.01 -33.94 -17.87
CA LYS A 118 -2.33 -32.91 -18.88
C LYS A 118 -2.89 -31.67 -18.21
N LEU A 119 -2.44 -30.52 -18.72
CA LEU A 119 -2.93 -29.22 -18.30
C LEU A 119 -4.40 -29.06 -18.71
N THR A 120 -5.23 -28.81 -17.73
CA THR A 120 -6.68 -28.74 -17.87
C THR A 120 -7.18 -27.44 -17.26
N ILE A 121 -8.19 -26.85 -17.91
CA ILE A 121 -8.88 -25.65 -17.45
C ILE A 121 -10.26 -26.03 -16.94
N LEU A 122 -10.60 -25.50 -15.77
CA LEU A 122 -11.96 -25.47 -15.25
C LEU A 122 -12.48 -24.04 -15.41
N ASN A 123 -13.54 -23.87 -16.17
CA ASN A 123 -14.15 -22.55 -16.36
C ASN A 123 -15.12 -22.21 -15.21
N SER A 124 -15.57 -20.96 -15.19
CA SER A 124 -16.55 -20.44 -14.22
C SER A 124 -17.90 -21.16 -14.24
N SER A 125 -18.22 -21.84 -15.35
CA SER A 125 -19.45 -22.59 -15.54
C SER A 125 -19.33 -24.06 -15.10
N GLY A 126 -18.16 -24.46 -14.59
CA GLY A 126 -17.87 -25.83 -14.18
C GLY A 126 -17.51 -26.78 -15.33
N GLU A 127 -17.40 -26.27 -16.56
CA GLU A 127 -16.96 -27.07 -17.69
C GLU A 127 -15.45 -27.27 -17.64
N VAL A 128 -15.07 -28.53 -17.84
CA VAL A 128 -13.68 -28.97 -17.86
C VAL A 128 -13.23 -29.11 -19.31
N ALA A 129 -12.16 -28.42 -19.69
CA ALA A 129 -11.54 -28.56 -20.99
C ALA A 129 -10.03 -28.77 -20.87
N GLN A 130 -9.48 -29.71 -21.64
CA GLN A 130 -8.04 -29.93 -21.66
C GLN A 130 -7.38 -28.98 -22.67
N LEU A 131 -6.28 -28.33 -22.28
CA LEU A 131 -5.46 -27.58 -23.23
C LEU A 131 -4.74 -28.57 -24.14
N LYS A 132 -4.99 -28.45 -25.44
CA LYS A 132 -4.39 -29.30 -26.49
C LYS A 132 -3.35 -28.55 -27.32
N SER A 133 -3.49 -27.23 -27.45
CA SER A 133 -2.59 -26.39 -28.24
C SER A 133 -1.21 -26.30 -27.58
N PRO A 134 -0.13 -26.75 -28.24
CA PRO A 134 1.23 -26.62 -27.71
C PRO A 134 1.61 -25.16 -27.41
N ILE A 135 1.09 -24.21 -28.21
CA ILE A 135 1.35 -22.78 -28.05
C ILE A 135 0.71 -22.28 -26.75
N GLU A 136 -0.55 -22.63 -26.49
CA GLU A 136 -1.25 -22.21 -25.28
C GLU A 136 -0.64 -22.82 -24.01
N ILE A 137 -0.29 -24.11 -24.08
CA ILE A 137 0.42 -24.80 -23.00
C ILE A 137 1.76 -24.11 -22.71
N GLY A 138 2.53 -23.81 -23.77
CA GLY A 138 3.80 -23.09 -23.64
C GLY A 138 3.63 -21.68 -23.06
N ASN A 139 2.60 -20.95 -23.47
CA ASN A 139 2.29 -19.63 -22.94
C ASN A 139 1.89 -19.67 -21.47
N PHE A 140 1.11 -20.67 -21.05
CA PHE A 140 0.78 -20.90 -19.64
C PHE A 140 2.04 -21.14 -18.81
N TRP A 141 2.92 -22.05 -19.23
CA TRP A 141 4.14 -22.33 -18.45
C TRP A 141 5.09 -21.14 -18.40
N LYS A 142 5.19 -20.35 -19.48
CA LYS A 142 5.94 -19.08 -19.48
C LYS A 142 5.33 -18.06 -18.51
N TYR A 143 4.01 -17.95 -18.46
CA TYR A 143 3.32 -17.11 -17.48
C TYR A 143 3.61 -17.57 -16.06
N LEU A 144 3.49 -18.88 -15.79
CA LEU A 144 3.70 -19.45 -14.47
C LEU A 144 5.15 -19.28 -14.01
N SER A 145 6.12 -19.50 -14.90
CA SER A 145 7.53 -19.25 -14.61
C SER A 145 7.84 -17.80 -14.28
N LYS A 146 7.08 -16.84 -14.83
CA LYS A 146 7.19 -15.43 -14.47
C LYS A 146 6.42 -15.08 -13.20
N ASN A 147 5.46 -15.89 -12.78
CA ASN A 147 4.60 -15.62 -11.63
C ASN A 147 4.65 -16.78 -10.62
N ARG A 148 5.85 -17.23 -10.27
CA ARG A 148 6.05 -18.40 -9.38
C ARG A 148 5.36 -18.25 -8.02
N HIS A 149 5.26 -17.01 -7.53
CA HIS A 149 4.49 -16.63 -6.34
C HIS A 149 2.98 -16.93 -6.40
N GLN A 150 2.44 -17.26 -7.57
CA GLN A 150 1.03 -17.66 -7.76
C GLN A 150 0.84 -19.18 -7.75
N ILE A 151 1.92 -19.98 -7.79
CA ILE A 151 1.81 -21.44 -7.76
C ILE A 151 1.23 -21.87 -6.40
N GLY A 152 0.13 -22.62 -6.43
CA GLY A 152 -0.62 -23.06 -5.26
C GLY A 152 -1.61 -22.03 -4.72
N LYS A 153 -1.73 -20.85 -5.34
CA LYS A 153 -2.69 -19.83 -4.92
C LYS A 153 -3.94 -19.88 -5.78
N VAL A 154 -5.09 -20.09 -5.14
CA VAL A 154 -6.41 -20.01 -5.77
C VAL A 154 -7.17 -18.86 -5.14
N ILE A 155 -7.42 -17.83 -5.95
CA ILE A 155 -8.15 -16.64 -5.55
C ILE A 155 -9.65 -16.94 -5.58
N ASP A 156 -10.34 -16.64 -4.49
CA ASP A 156 -11.80 -16.69 -4.46
C ASP A 156 -12.39 -15.37 -4.98
N PHE A 157 -12.75 -15.35 -6.26
CA PHE A 157 -13.34 -14.18 -6.91
C PHE A 157 -14.80 -13.91 -6.51
N THR A 158 -15.45 -14.79 -5.72
CA THR A 158 -16.81 -14.56 -5.21
C THR A 158 -16.83 -13.57 -4.05
N LYS A 159 -15.71 -13.43 -3.34
CA LYS A 159 -15.56 -12.43 -2.27
C LYS A 159 -15.66 -11.03 -2.82
N LYS A 160 -16.38 -10.18 -2.08
CA LYS A 160 -16.52 -8.75 -2.39
C LYS A 160 -15.15 -8.10 -2.46
N LEU A 161 -14.94 -7.30 -3.49
CA LEU A 161 -13.68 -6.60 -3.69
C LEU A 161 -13.56 -5.44 -2.71
N ASP A 162 -12.56 -5.51 -1.83
CA ASP A 162 -12.10 -4.41 -0.98
C ASP A 162 -10.57 -4.25 -1.10
N ILE A 163 -10.00 -3.32 -0.34
CA ILE A 163 -8.56 -3.03 -0.43
C ILE A 163 -7.72 -4.18 0.14
N GLU A 164 -8.19 -4.86 1.18
CA GLU A 164 -7.48 -5.99 1.79
C GLU A 164 -7.45 -7.17 0.83
N GLU A 165 -8.58 -7.45 0.18
CA GLU A 165 -8.73 -8.47 -0.84
C GLU A 165 -7.91 -8.14 -2.09
N LEU A 166 -7.87 -6.87 -2.53
CA LEU A 166 -6.98 -6.44 -3.63
C LEU A 166 -5.51 -6.69 -3.30
N ASN A 167 -5.08 -6.35 -2.09
CA ASN A 167 -3.71 -6.61 -1.66
C ASN A 167 -3.43 -8.12 -1.60
N THR A 168 -4.35 -8.91 -1.05
CA THR A 168 -4.24 -10.37 -0.96
C THR A 168 -4.10 -11.01 -2.34
N ARG A 169 -4.87 -10.54 -3.32
CA ARG A 169 -4.89 -11.09 -4.68
C ARG A 169 -3.68 -10.71 -5.51
N TYR A 170 -3.25 -9.45 -5.44
CA TYR A 170 -2.37 -8.85 -6.45
C TYR A 170 -0.99 -8.43 -5.95
N VAL A 171 -0.72 -8.41 -4.65
CA VAL A 171 0.63 -8.12 -4.14
C VAL A 171 1.60 -9.20 -4.62
N LYS A 172 2.84 -8.78 -4.96
CA LYS A 172 3.90 -9.56 -5.63
C LYS A 172 3.62 -9.91 -7.10
N MET A 173 2.45 -9.57 -7.66
CA MET A 173 2.16 -9.78 -9.08
C MET A 173 3.17 -9.05 -9.97
N ASN A 174 3.71 -9.75 -10.96
CA ASN A 174 4.59 -9.16 -11.95
C ASN A 174 3.77 -8.47 -13.04
N ILE A 175 4.01 -7.19 -13.24
CA ILE A 175 3.41 -6.37 -14.28
C ILE A 175 4.50 -5.83 -15.22
N VAL A 176 4.14 -5.65 -16.49
CA VAL A 176 5.04 -5.11 -17.51
C VAL A 176 4.45 -3.81 -18.02
N LEU A 177 5.20 -2.72 -17.89
CA LEU A 177 4.83 -1.38 -18.33
C LEU A 177 5.94 -0.81 -19.19
N LYS A 178 5.64 -0.46 -20.45
CA LYS A 178 6.62 0.08 -21.42
C LYS A 178 7.95 -0.70 -21.40
N GLU A 179 7.84 -2.02 -21.55
CA GLU A 179 8.96 -2.98 -21.59
C GLU A 179 9.74 -3.17 -20.27
N SER A 180 9.47 -2.35 -19.25
CA SER A 180 10.04 -2.48 -17.92
C SER A 180 9.19 -3.40 -17.03
N GLN A 181 9.86 -4.23 -16.22
CA GLN A 181 9.21 -5.15 -15.30
C GLN A 181 9.09 -4.53 -13.90
N PHE A 182 7.90 -4.63 -13.32
CA PHE A 182 7.62 -4.18 -11.96
C PHE A 182 6.88 -5.26 -11.19
N LYS A 183 7.01 -5.24 -9.87
CA LYS A 183 6.18 -6.00 -8.94
C LYS A 183 5.18 -5.08 -8.26
N VAL A 184 3.94 -5.52 -8.10
CA VAL A 184 2.98 -4.82 -7.24
C VAL A 184 3.47 -4.95 -5.79
N HIS A 185 3.74 -3.83 -5.15
CA HIS A 185 4.23 -3.78 -3.78
C HIS A 185 3.06 -3.67 -2.79
N LYS A 186 2.15 -2.71 -3.03
CA LYS A 186 1.01 -2.42 -2.16
C LYS A 186 -0.08 -1.71 -2.94
N ILE A 187 -1.34 -1.87 -2.54
CA ILE A 187 -2.48 -1.12 -3.05
C ILE A 187 -3.05 -0.31 -1.88
N GLU A 188 -3.06 1.02 -2.00
CA GLU A 188 -3.47 1.93 -0.93
C GLU A 188 -4.78 2.63 -1.24
N LYS A 189 -5.55 2.92 -0.19
CA LYS A 189 -6.80 3.67 -0.28
C LYS A 189 -6.54 5.17 -0.35
N LEU A 190 -7.18 5.84 -1.29
CA LEU A 190 -7.30 7.28 -1.37
C LEU A 190 -8.77 7.70 -1.23
N LYS A 191 -9.03 8.99 -1.00
CA LYS A 191 -10.39 9.53 -0.89
C LYS A 191 -11.28 9.19 -2.09
N GLU A 192 -10.69 9.11 -3.28
CA GLU A 192 -11.40 8.91 -4.55
C GLU A 192 -11.20 7.50 -5.15
N GLY A 193 -10.54 6.57 -4.45
CA GLY A 193 -10.32 5.22 -4.97
C GLY A 193 -9.10 4.53 -4.37
N VAL A 194 -8.33 3.85 -5.22
CA VAL A 194 -7.11 3.14 -4.85
C VAL A 194 -5.93 3.49 -5.75
N GLN A 195 -4.74 3.41 -5.19
CA GLN A 195 -3.48 3.67 -5.86
C GLN A 195 -2.59 2.43 -5.79
N VAL A 196 -1.94 2.10 -6.90
CA VAL A 196 -1.03 0.96 -6.98
C VAL A 196 0.40 1.43 -6.79
N ILE A 197 1.05 0.92 -5.75
CA ILE A 197 2.48 1.11 -5.49
C ILE A 197 3.22 -0.07 -6.10
N ILE A 198 4.23 0.24 -6.91
CA ILE A 198 5.01 -0.73 -7.68
C ILE A 198 6.47 -0.65 -7.27
N LYS A 199 7.15 -1.79 -7.31
CA LYS A 199 8.58 -1.94 -7.03
C LYS A 199 9.29 -2.38 -8.31
N SER A 200 10.31 -1.62 -8.70
CA SER A 200 11.18 -1.95 -9.84
C SER A 200 12.19 -3.05 -9.48
N SER A 201 12.89 -3.58 -10.49
CA SER A 201 14.02 -4.52 -10.29
C SER A 201 15.09 -3.97 -9.36
N ASP A 202 15.31 -2.65 -9.38
CA ASP A 202 16.35 -1.97 -8.62
C ASP A 202 15.88 -1.64 -7.18
N ASN A 203 14.83 -2.33 -6.72
CA ASN A 203 14.14 -2.12 -5.45
C ASN A 203 13.56 -0.72 -5.23
N LYS A 204 13.58 0.17 -6.24
CA LYS A 204 12.95 1.48 -6.15
C LYS A 204 11.42 1.33 -6.13
N ILE A 205 10.81 1.88 -5.09
CA ILE A 205 9.36 1.95 -4.91
C ILE A 205 8.85 3.21 -5.61
N SER A 206 7.75 3.10 -6.34
CA SER A 206 7.14 4.20 -7.06
C SER A 206 5.63 4.01 -7.17
N VAL A 207 4.91 5.10 -7.34
CA VAL A 207 3.47 5.09 -7.59
C VAL A 207 3.20 4.90 -9.08
N LEU A 208 2.21 4.09 -9.42
CA LEU A 208 1.73 3.98 -10.80
C LEU A 208 1.17 5.32 -11.27
N SER A 209 1.79 5.90 -12.30
CA SER A 209 1.47 7.23 -12.81
C SER A 209 1.33 7.25 -14.33
N LYS A 210 0.48 8.15 -14.83
CA LYS A 210 0.31 8.44 -16.27
C LYS A 210 0.59 9.92 -16.50
N HIS A 211 1.52 10.23 -17.40
CA HIS A 211 1.94 11.62 -17.69
C HIS A 211 2.37 12.41 -16.43
N GLY A 212 3.08 11.75 -15.50
CA GLY A 212 3.57 12.38 -14.27
C GLY A 212 2.53 12.59 -13.18
N LYS A 213 1.26 12.23 -13.41
CA LYS A 213 0.20 12.24 -12.39
C LYS A 213 -0.07 10.84 -11.88
N ALA A 214 -0.17 10.70 -10.57
CA ALA A 214 -0.65 9.49 -9.91
C ALA A 214 -2.01 9.06 -10.49
N ILE A 215 -2.14 7.78 -10.84
CA ILE A 215 -3.43 7.23 -11.27
C ILE A 215 -4.18 6.75 -10.03
N VAL A 216 -5.42 7.20 -9.90
CA VAL A 216 -6.37 6.69 -8.91
C VAL A 216 -7.38 5.84 -9.67
N PHE A 217 -7.55 4.59 -9.24
CA PHE A 217 -8.48 3.65 -9.84
C PHE A 217 -9.68 3.43 -8.93
N GLY A 218 -10.85 3.15 -9.51
CA GLY A 218 -11.89 2.42 -8.79
C GLY A 218 -11.41 0.99 -8.46
N LEU A 219 -12.00 0.34 -7.45
CA LEU A 219 -11.61 -1.02 -7.04
C LEU A 219 -11.64 -2.01 -8.22
N GLU A 220 -12.76 -2.06 -8.95
CA GLU A 220 -12.92 -2.95 -10.11
C GLU A 220 -12.03 -2.57 -11.30
N GLU A 221 -11.77 -1.27 -11.47
CA GLU A 221 -10.90 -0.77 -12.53
C GLU A 221 -9.44 -1.19 -12.28
N CYS A 222 -9.00 -1.13 -11.01
CA CYS A 222 -7.70 -1.59 -10.57
C CYS A 222 -7.50 -3.07 -10.92
N GLU A 223 -8.45 -3.92 -10.55
CA GLU A 223 -8.41 -5.37 -10.87
C GLU A 223 -8.30 -5.60 -12.39
N LYS A 224 -9.10 -4.91 -13.21
CA LYS A 224 -9.06 -5.06 -14.68
C LYS A 224 -7.71 -4.64 -15.28
N VAL A 225 -7.11 -3.57 -14.75
CA VAL A 225 -5.81 -3.07 -15.21
C VAL A 225 -4.70 -4.06 -14.85
N LEU A 226 -4.68 -4.57 -13.63
CA LEU A 226 -3.67 -5.52 -13.15
C LEU A 226 -3.72 -6.84 -13.93
N LEU A 227 -4.93 -7.36 -14.18
CA LEU A 227 -5.14 -8.57 -14.98
C LEU A 227 -4.91 -8.37 -16.48
N GLY A 228 -4.66 -7.14 -16.94
CA GLY A 228 -4.50 -6.82 -18.36
C GLY A 228 -5.75 -7.09 -19.20
N LEU A 229 -6.93 -7.00 -18.58
CA LEU A 229 -8.23 -7.21 -19.23
C LEU A 229 -8.74 -5.96 -19.96
N ARG A 230 -7.98 -4.86 -19.91
CA ARG A 230 -8.28 -3.62 -20.66
C ARG A 230 -7.58 -3.68 -22.02
N ARG A 231 -8.38 -3.81 -23.09
CA ARG A 231 -8.00 -3.41 -24.45
C ARG A 231 -8.26 -1.92 -24.62
#